data_AF-A0A2V2G7E4-F1
#
_entry.id   AF-A0A2V2G7E4-F1
#
_cell.length_a   1.000
_cell.length_b   1.000
_cell.length_c   1.000
_cell.angle_alpha   90.00
_cell.angle_beta   90.00
_cell.angle_gamma   90.00
#
_symmetry.space_group_name_H-M   'P 1'
#
loop_
_entity.id
_entity.type
_entity.pdbx_description
1 polymer ?
#
loop_
_entity_poly.entity_id
_entity_poly.type
_entity_poly.pdbx_seq_one_letter_code
_entity_poly.pdbx_strand_id
1 'polypeptide(L)'
;MKRKFLCMALSVILTSAALCGCNKAGGADRAEAAHEREPLTIWTATDIHYLSPELTDDGELFRKVIADGDAKLTEYSQEIVDEFLREVIEANPDALVLTGDLTFNGEILSLREIAEKLEAVQEAGIPVLVIPGNHDIDSYRAFSYSGNDVAYTDNISKEDFREICWNFGPADALSCAEDSFSYVYALTDDVWLITIDANTKGAGRVTDETLAWAKKQLEKAREEGIEVITATHQSVLPQNKRMVFGFIISNHEEVAEMLRENDVRLNLSGHIHMQHIASDEKQDKTDENSYSIKGAGLTDIATGSMAVAVLRYGIVEIDENRDFIYTMSSVNTLREEARMRFDSRTRAQIDAALFEIEIPDDIRAQMTDFAVDLNFRYFTDELENDFIENNKDNFAIWEKYAGDTFWGSYIASMREQ
;
A
#
# COMPACT_ATOMS: atom_id res chain seq x y z
N MET A 1 19.17 70.01 58.45
CA MET A 1 19.52 68.93 59.41
C MET A 1 20.84 68.27 58.99
N LYS A 2 21.48 67.54 59.92
CA LYS A 2 22.66 66.64 59.82
C LYS A 2 22.76 65.86 58.49
N ARG A 3 23.91 65.38 57.99
CA ARG A 3 25.37 65.69 58.09
C ARG A 3 26.09 64.83 57.00
N LYS A 4 27.31 65.18 56.56
CA LYS A 4 28.12 64.42 55.57
C LYS A 4 28.69 63.09 56.11
N PHE A 5 28.84 62.08 55.25
CA PHE A 5 29.93 61.06 55.10
C PHE A 5 29.52 60.13 53.92
N LEU A 6 30.33 59.64 52.96
CA LEU A 6 31.76 59.71 52.60
C LEU A 6 32.74 58.69 53.25
N CYS A 7 33.57 58.07 52.40
CA CYS A 7 34.66 57.09 52.66
C CYS A 7 34.19 55.67 53.11
N MET A 8 34.88 54.55 52.81
CA MET A 8 36.16 54.36 52.07
C MET A 8 36.20 52.96 51.41
N ALA A 9 37.11 52.76 50.45
CA ALA A 9 37.39 51.46 49.84
C ALA A 9 38.19 50.52 50.76
N LEU A 10 38.18 49.22 50.47
CA LEU A 10 39.31 48.34 50.80
C LEU A 10 39.56 47.32 49.67
N SER A 11 40.66 47.51 48.96
CA SER A 11 41.20 46.52 48.03
C SER A 11 42.09 45.53 48.80
N VAL A 12 41.95 44.23 48.54
CA VAL A 12 42.98 43.25 48.91
C VAL A 12 43.39 42.50 47.64
N ILE A 13 44.60 42.81 47.18
CA ILE A 13 45.31 42.03 46.16
C ILE A 13 46.10 40.97 46.91
N LEU A 14 46.00 39.70 46.49
CA LEU A 14 46.87 38.63 46.94
C LEU A 14 47.27 37.76 45.75
N THR A 15 48.43 38.09 45.18
CA THR A 15 49.08 37.35 44.10
C THR A 15 49.93 36.22 44.67
N SER A 16 49.70 34.98 44.20
CA SER A 16 50.61 33.85 44.40
C SER A 16 50.73 33.05 43.11
N ALA A 17 51.96 32.66 42.79
CA ALA A 17 52.44 32.14 41.52
C ALA A 17 51.79 30.84 40.99
N ALA A 18 52.03 30.60 39.69
CA ALA A 18 51.59 29.43 38.94
C ALA A 18 52.19 28.09 39.40
N LEU A 19 51.43 27.02 39.17
CA LEU A 19 51.94 25.65 39.00
C LEU A 19 51.18 24.99 37.84
N CYS A 20 51.88 24.20 37.04
CA CYS A 20 51.37 23.64 35.79
C CYS A 20 50.23 22.64 35.98
N GLY A 21 49.26 22.68 35.05
CA GLY A 21 48.23 21.66 34.91
C GLY A 21 47.64 21.68 33.51
N CYS A 22 48.28 20.98 32.57
CA CYS A 22 47.66 20.71 31.28
C CYS A 22 46.44 19.82 31.52
N ASN A 23 45.23 20.33 31.23
CA ASN A 23 44.08 19.47 31.00
C ASN A 23 43.39 19.90 29.70
N LYS A 24 42.90 18.90 28.97
CA LYS A 24 42.49 19.04 27.56
C LYS A 24 41.34 20.05 27.43
N ALA A 25 41.37 20.78 26.31
CA ALA A 25 40.26 21.63 25.89
C ALA A 25 38.98 20.80 25.76
N GLY A 26 37.83 21.41 26.04
CA GLY A 26 36.56 20.70 26.14
C GLY A 26 36.12 20.12 24.80
N GLY A 27 35.82 18.81 24.80
CA GLY A 27 34.62 18.35 24.12
C GLY A 27 33.45 18.76 24.99
N ALA A 28 32.55 19.60 24.47
CA ALA A 28 31.26 19.80 25.10
C ALA A 28 30.42 18.56 24.80
N ASP A 29 29.95 17.88 25.85
CA ASP A 29 28.87 16.91 25.70
C ASP A 29 27.64 17.65 25.18
N ARG A 30 27.45 17.67 23.86
CA ARG A 30 26.11 17.65 23.29
C ARG A 30 25.58 16.23 23.46
N ALA A 31 25.16 15.92 24.68
CA ALA A 31 23.99 15.10 24.82
C ALA A 31 22.85 15.93 24.22
N GLU A 32 22.54 15.67 22.95
CA GLU A 32 21.19 15.95 22.47
C GLU A 32 20.25 15.23 23.44
N ALA A 33 19.29 15.98 24.00
CA ALA A 33 18.23 15.36 24.73
C ALA A 33 17.48 14.51 23.70
N ALA A 34 17.66 13.19 23.78
CA ALA A 34 16.89 12.26 22.97
C ALA A 34 15.42 12.59 23.22
N HIS A 35 14.76 13.11 22.19
CA HIS A 35 13.31 13.20 22.21
C HIS A 35 12.84 11.75 22.29
N GLU A 36 12.01 11.40 23.28
CA GLU A 36 11.37 10.09 23.30
C GLU A 36 10.56 9.99 22.00
N ARG A 37 10.90 8.98 21.19
CA ARG A 37 10.30 8.74 19.88
C ARG A 37 8.97 8.07 20.11
N GLU A 38 7.88 8.77 19.84
CA GLU A 38 6.55 8.17 19.96
C GLU A 38 6.36 7.10 18.86
N PRO A 39 5.69 5.97 19.19
CA PRO A 39 5.21 5.01 18.19
C PRO A 39 4.16 5.64 17.26
N LEU A 40 3.97 5.05 16.09
CA LEU A 40 2.97 5.49 15.10
C LEU A 40 2.17 4.31 14.57
N THR A 41 0.92 4.55 14.18
CA THR A 41 0.06 3.58 13.49
C THR A 41 -0.45 4.18 12.19
N ILE A 42 -0.11 3.57 11.06
CA ILE A 42 -0.61 3.96 9.73
C ILE A 42 -1.56 2.87 9.25
N TRP A 43 -2.76 3.23 8.79
CA TRP A 43 -3.61 2.31 8.05
C TRP A 43 -3.36 2.48 6.56
N THR A 44 -3.28 1.39 5.81
CA THR A 44 -3.05 1.40 4.36
C THR A 44 -4.11 0.58 3.63
N ALA A 45 -4.65 1.12 2.55
CA ALA A 45 -5.60 0.43 1.69
C ALA A 45 -5.35 0.78 0.21
N THR A 46 -5.89 -0.05 -0.68
CA THR A 46 -5.61 0.03 -2.12
C THR A 46 -6.71 -0.65 -2.91
N ASP A 47 -6.78 -0.37 -4.21
CA ASP A 47 -7.68 -1.02 -5.16
C ASP A 47 -9.14 -1.02 -4.65
N ILE A 48 -9.61 0.17 -4.28
CA ILE A 48 -10.95 0.43 -3.75
C ILE A 48 -12.00 0.18 -4.84
N HIS A 49 -11.69 0.59 -6.07
CA HIS A 49 -12.54 0.46 -7.24
C HIS A 49 -13.98 0.94 -7.01
N TYR A 50 -14.12 2.10 -6.36
CA TYR A 50 -15.41 2.68 -6.03
C TYR A 50 -16.18 3.11 -7.29
N LEU A 51 -17.47 2.75 -7.33
CA LEU A 51 -18.41 3.23 -8.33
C LEU A 51 -19.57 3.91 -7.63
N SER A 52 -19.80 5.19 -7.95
CA SER A 52 -21.00 5.92 -7.49
C SER A 52 -22.28 5.14 -7.84
N PRO A 53 -23.19 4.91 -6.87
CA PRO A 53 -24.48 4.31 -7.16
C PRO A 53 -25.37 5.14 -8.10
N GLU A 54 -25.07 6.42 -8.37
CA GLU A 54 -25.78 7.18 -9.39
C GLU A 54 -25.39 6.77 -10.83
N LEU A 55 -24.26 6.08 -11.00
CA LEU A 55 -23.77 5.59 -12.30
C LEU A 55 -24.31 4.20 -12.67
N THR A 56 -25.17 3.59 -11.84
CA THR A 56 -25.74 2.27 -12.11
C THR A 56 -27.16 2.16 -11.56
N ASP A 57 -28.07 1.52 -12.31
CA ASP A 57 -29.40 1.15 -11.81
C ASP A 57 -29.43 -0.22 -11.11
N ASP A 58 -28.24 -0.82 -10.88
CA ASP A 58 -28.06 -2.17 -10.34
C ASP A 58 -28.80 -3.27 -11.15
N GLY A 59 -29.05 -2.97 -12.43
CA GLY A 59 -29.76 -3.83 -13.36
C GLY A 59 -28.98 -5.07 -13.82
N GLU A 60 -29.67 -5.94 -14.56
CA GLU A 60 -29.14 -7.22 -15.05
C GLU A 60 -27.85 -7.04 -15.87
N LEU A 61 -27.75 -6.00 -16.69
CA LEU A 61 -26.55 -5.67 -17.45
C LEU A 61 -25.36 -5.34 -16.56
N PHE A 62 -25.53 -4.45 -15.57
CA PHE A 62 -24.45 -4.07 -14.67
C PHE A 62 -23.97 -5.26 -13.83
N ARG A 63 -24.91 -5.97 -13.20
CA ARG A 63 -24.61 -7.18 -12.43
C ARG A 63 -23.89 -8.25 -13.26
N LYS A 64 -24.23 -8.37 -14.55
CA LYS A 64 -23.51 -9.23 -15.49
C LYS A 64 -22.08 -8.74 -15.75
N VAL A 65 -21.88 -7.44 -16.02
CA VAL A 65 -20.55 -6.84 -16.24
C VAL A 65 -19.63 -7.08 -15.05
N ILE A 66 -20.12 -6.88 -13.82
CA ILE A 66 -19.31 -7.13 -12.61
C ILE A 66 -19.06 -8.63 -12.39
N ALA A 67 -20.07 -9.50 -12.58
CA ALA A 67 -19.89 -10.95 -12.44
C ALA A 67 -18.92 -11.57 -13.47
N ASP A 68 -18.89 -11.05 -14.70
CA ASP A 68 -17.94 -11.45 -15.75
C ASP A 68 -16.53 -10.82 -15.56
N GLY A 69 -16.35 -9.93 -14.59
CA GLY A 69 -15.12 -9.18 -14.30
C GLY A 69 -14.03 -9.97 -13.56
N ASP A 70 -13.26 -9.29 -12.72
CA ASP A 70 -12.13 -9.78 -11.92
C ASP A 70 -12.51 -10.10 -10.46
N ALA A 71 -13.76 -10.55 -10.25
CA ALA A 71 -14.32 -10.92 -8.95
C ALA A 71 -14.49 -9.77 -7.92
N LYS A 72 -14.41 -8.51 -8.35
CA LYS A 72 -14.74 -7.37 -7.49
C LYS A 72 -16.22 -7.38 -7.06
N LEU A 73 -16.48 -6.76 -5.91
CA LEU A 73 -17.80 -6.43 -5.37
C LEU A 73 -18.15 -4.96 -5.64
N THR A 74 -17.89 -4.48 -6.85
CA THR A 74 -18.10 -3.07 -7.24
C THR A 74 -19.54 -2.61 -6.99
N GLU A 75 -20.53 -3.50 -7.09
CA GLU A 75 -21.93 -3.18 -6.80
C GLU A 75 -22.22 -2.86 -5.32
N TYR A 76 -21.31 -3.25 -4.42
CA TYR A 76 -21.36 -2.94 -2.98
C TYR A 76 -20.22 -2.02 -2.53
N SER A 77 -19.48 -1.42 -3.48
CA SER A 77 -18.30 -0.60 -3.16
C SER A 77 -18.59 0.53 -2.17
N GLN A 78 -19.80 1.11 -2.19
CA GLN A 78 -20.21 2.09 -1.18
C GLN A 78 -20.32 1.50 0.23
N GLU A 79 -20.94 0.33 0.40
CA GLU A 79 -21.09 -0.31 1.72
C GLU A 79 -19.71 -0.71 2.31
N ILE A 80 -18.81 -1.18 1.45
CA ILE A 80 -17.44 -1.56 1.83
C ILE A 80 -16.62 -0.33 2.25
N VAL A 81 -16.67 0.75 1.47
CA VAL A 81 -15.94 2.00 1.78
C VAL A 81 -16.51 2.71 3.00
N ASP A 82 -17.84 2.81 3.13
CA ASP A 82 -18.48 3.46 4.27
C ASP A 82 -18.13 2.75 5.59
N GLU A 83 -18.09 1.41 5.60
CA GLU A 83 -17.67 0.65 6.78
C GLU A 83 -16.17 0.74 7.04
N PHE A 84 -15.31 0.67 6.01
CA PHE A 84 -13.86 0.83 6.17
C PHE A 84 -13.50 2.19 6.78
N LEU A 85 -14.05 3.28 6.25
CA LEU A 85 -13.75 4.63 6.75
C LEU A 85 -14.36 4.87 8.14
N ARG A 86 -15.45 4.17 8.48
CA ARG A 86 -15.97 4.11 9.86
C ARG A 86 -15.01 3.39 10.80
N GLU A 87 -14.43 2.26 10.40
CA GLU A 87 -13.39 1.55 11.16
C GLU A 87 -12.13 2.42 11.34
N VAL A 88 -11.68 3.14 10.29
CA VAL A 88 -10.56 4.09 10.36
C VAL A 88 -10.82 5.20 11.40
N ILE A 89 -12.00 5.83 11.36
CA ILE A 89 -12.36 6.90 12.31
C ILE A 89 -12.47 6.37 13.75
N GLU A 90 -12.96 5.14 13.95
CA GLU A 90 -13.04 4.50 15.26
C GLU A 90 -11.66 4.12 15.83
N ALA A 91 -10.74 3.66 14.97
CA ALA A 91 -9.38 3.30 15.34
C ALA A 91 -8.46 4.52 15.56
N ASN A 92 -8.71 5.63 14.86
CA ASN A 92 -7.93 6.87 14.89
C ASN A 92 -6.41 6.64 14.71
N PRO A 93 -5.96 6.09 13.57
CA PRO A 93 -4.54 6.00 13.24
C PRO A 93 -3.92 7.38 13.00
N ASP A 94 -2.59 7.46 13.06
CA ASP A 94 -1.83 8.69 12.79
C ASP A 94 -1.86 9.11 11.31
N ALA A 95 -2.15 8.18 10.40
CA ALA A 95 -2.48 8.45 9.01
C ALA A 95 -3.26 7.30 8.34
N LEU A 96 -4.04 7.64 7.31
CA LEU A 96 -4.59 6.72 6.31
C LEU A 96 -3.86 6.92 4.97
N VAL A 97 -3.25 5.87 4.42
CA VAL A 97 -2.58 5.87 3.11
C VAL A 97 -3.41 5.09 2.10
N LEU A 98 -3.70 5.68 0.94
CA LEU A 98 -4.44 5.06 -0.15
C LEU A 98 -3.56 4.98 -1.41
N THR A 99 -3.14 3.77 -1.78
CA THR A 99 -2.15 3.53 -2.84
C THR A 99 -2.77 3.30 -4.23
N GLY A 100 -3.81 4.04 -4.58
CA GLY A 100 -4.39 4.07 -5.93
C GLY A 100 -5.56 3.13 -6.19
N ASP A 101 -6.07 3.22 -7.42
CA ASP A 101 -7.30 2.62 -7.92
C ASP A 101 -8.49 2.90 -6.98
N LEU A 102 -8.67 4.19 -6.71
CA LEU A 102 -9.75 4.72 -5.87
C LEU A 102 -11.11 4.48 -6.53
N THR A 103 -11.18 4.65 -7.85
CA THR A 103 -12.39 4.56 -8.66
C THR A 103 -12.40 3.29 -9.52
N PHE A 104 -13.59 2.86 -9.93
CA PHE A 104 -13.74 1.62 -10.70
C PHE A 104 -13.06 1.71 -12.07
N ASN A 105 -13.37 2.74 -12.87
CA ASN A 105 -12.72 3.02 -14.14
C ASN A 105 -12.63 4.53 -14.42
N GLY A 106 -12.30 5.34 -13.41
CA GLY A 106 -11.93 6.74 -13.60
C GLY A 106 -13.10 7.69 -13.78
N GLU A 107 -14.25 7.38 -13.18
CA GLU A 107 -15.46 8.20 -13.25
C GLU A 107 -15.38 9.41 -12.30
N ILE A 108 -15.57 10.63 -12.82
CA ILE A 108 -15.38 11.86 -12.02
C ILE A 108 -16.35 11.98 -10.83
N LEU A 109 -17.55 11.40 -10.96
CA LEU A 109 -18.53 11.37 -9.86
C LEU A 109 -18.07 10.45 -8.72
N SER A 110 -17.55 9.26 -9.06
CA SER A 110 -16.95 8.32 -8.11
C SER A 110 -15.80 8.97 -7.31
N LEU A 111 -14.92 9.74 -7.96
CA LEU A 111 -13.83 10.43 -7.26
C LEU A 111 -14.33 11.53 -6.32
N ARG A 112 -15.37 12.28 -6.71
CA ARG A 112 -15.96 13.32 -5.84
C ARG A 112 -16.63 12.73 -4.61
N GLU A 113 -17.40 11.66 -4.77
CA GLU A 113 -18.02 10.96 -3.64
C GLU A 113 -16.98 10.32 -2.70
N ILE A 114 -15.88 9.78 -3.24
CA ILE A 114 -14.74 9.34 -2.43
C ILE A 114 -14.12 10.52 -1.68
N ALA A 115 -13.88 11.65 -2.35
CA ALA A 115 -13.31 12.84 -1.71
C ALA A 115 -14.18 13.34 -0.55
N GLU A 116 -15.50 13.45 -0.72
CA GLU A 116 -16.43 13.83 0.36
C GLU A 116 -16.37 12.86 1.56
N LYS A 117 -16.19 11.55 1.31
CA LYS A 117 -16.02 10.55 2.39
C LYS A 117 -14.65 10.66 3.08
N LEU A 118 -13.59 10.99 2.35
CA LEU A 118 -12.24 11.20 2.89
C LEU A 118 -12.11 12.52 3.64
N GLU A 119 -12.83 13.58 3.24
CA GLU A 119 -12.95 14.83 4.00
C GLU A 119 -13.50 14.56 5.42
N ALA A 120 -14.48 13.67 5.58
CA ALA A 120 -14.99 13.29 6.91
C ALA A 120 -13.94 12.59 7.80
N VAL A 121 -12.97 11.89 7.20
CA VAL A 121 -11.83 11.30 7.92
C VAL A 121 -10.83 12.39 8.34
N GLN A 122 -10.58 13.39 7.49
CA GLN A 122 -9.77 14.55 7.84
C GLN A 122 -10.44 15.43 8.92
N GLU A 123 -11.77 15.60 8.88
CA GLU A 123 -12.54 16.30 9.92
C GLU A 123 -12.48 15.58 11.28
N ALA A 124 -12.28 14.26 11.30
CA ALA A 124 -12.01 13.50 12.52
C ALA A 124 -10.58 13.71 13.07
N GLY A 125 -9.70 14.36 12.31
CA GLY A 125 -8.32 14.67 12.69
C GLY A 125 -7.26 13.72 12.13
N ILE A 126 -7.63 12.80 11.23
CA ILE A 126 -6.75 11.78 10.65
C ILE A 126 -6.23 12.27 9.29
N PRO A 127 -4.91 12.45 9.09
CA PRO A 127 -4.33 12.72 7.78
C PRO A 127 -4.67 11.61 6.77
N VAL A 128 -5.17 11.99 5.60
CA VAL A 128 -5.43 11.09 4.47
C VAL A 128 -4.42 11.39 3.38
N LEU A 129 -3.70 10.37 2.90
CA LEU A 129 -2.58 10.49 1.97
C LEU A 129 -2.83 9.61 0.75
N VAL A 130 -3.12 10.24 -0.39
CA VAL A 130 -3.59 9.58 -1.62
C VAL A 130 -2.52 9.61 -2.72
N ILE A 131 -2.43 8.55 -3.51
CA ILE A 131 -1.76 8.48 -4.82
C ILE A 131 -2.76 7.86 -5.81
N PRO A 132 -2.79 8.24 -7.10
CA PRO A 132 -3.65 7.59 -8.11
C PRO A 132 -3.20 6.17 -8.45
N GLY A 133 -4.12 5.36 -8.98
CA GLY A 133 -3.79 4.13 -9.71
C GLY A 133 -4.01 4.24 -11.21
N ASN A 134 -3.91 3.12 -11.91
CA ASN A 134 -4.05 3.06 -13.37
C ASN A 134 -5.51 3.04 -13.88
N HIS A 135 -6.49 2.85 -13.00
CA HIS A 135 -7.91 3.01 -13.33
C HIS A 135 -8.40 4.45 -13.18
N ASP A 136 -7.74 5.28 -12.37
CA ASP A 136 -8.28 6.59 -11.98
C ASP A 136 -8.23 7.65 -13.09
N ILE A 137 -7.08 7.87 -13.75
CA ILE A 137 -6.86 9.07 -14.58
C ILE A 137 -6.85 8.74 -16.09
N ASP A 138 -7.47 9.61 -16.90
CA ASP A 138 -7.56 9.49 -18.37
C ASP A 138 -8.14 8.14 -18.85
N SER A 139 -8.92 7.47 -18.00
CA SER A 139 -9.54 6.18 -18.31
C SER A 139 -10.48 6.29 -19.52
N TYR A 140 -10.38 5.31 -20.41
CA TYR A 140 -11.26 5.14 -21.57
C TYR A 140 -12.50 4.27 -21.27
N ARG A 141 -12.71 3.93 -19.99
CA ARG A 141 -13.72 3.00 -19.49
C ARG A 141 -14.68 3.60 -18.46
N ALA A 142 -14.64 4.92 -18.26
CA ALA A 142 -15.61 5.61 -17.42
C ALA A 142 -17.02 5.45 -18.00
N PHE A 143 -17.86 4.64 -17.33
CA PHE A 143 -19.19 4.27 -17.84
C PHE A 143 -20.30 4.47 -16.80
N SER A 144 -21.51 4.64 -17.31
CA SER A 144 -22.77 4.51 -16.58
C SER A 144 -23.62 3.40 -17.20
N TYR A 145 -24.43 2.75 -16.37
CA TYR A 145 -25.20 1.56 -16.71
C TYR A 145 -26.68 1.79 -16.40
N SER A 146 -27.57 1.58 -17.38
CA SER A 146 -29.01 1.64 -17.15
C SER A 146 -29.77 0.70 -18.06
N GLY A 147 -30.61 -0.16 -17.47
CA GLY A 147 -31.42 -1.16 -18.16
C GLY A 147 -30.54 -2.17 -18.92
N ASN A 148 -30.48 -1.98 -20.24
CA ASN A 148 -29.66 -2.80 -21.15
C ASN A 148 -28.65 -1.96 -21.95
N ASP A 149 -28.42 -0.70 -21.56
CA ASP A 149 -27.53 0.23 -22.23
C ASP A 149 -26.31 0.57 -21.34
N VAL A 150 -25.15 0.75 -21.99
CA VAL A 150 -23.94 1.34 -21.39
C VAL A 150 -23.70 2.68 -22.08
N ALA A 151 -23.46 3.73 -21.30
CA ALA A 151 -23.10 5.05 -21.81
C ALA A 151 -21.77 5.53 -21.19
N TYR A 152 -21.01 6.34 -21.92
CA TYR A 152 -19.87 7.04 -21.34
C TYR A 152 -20.34 8.05 -20.27
N THR A 153 -19.59 8.15 -19.19
CA THR A 153 -19.68 9.26 -18.23
C THR A 153 -18.39 10.10 -18.29
N ASP A 154 -18.39 11.26 -17.64
CA ASP A 154 -17.21 12.14 -17.59
C ASP A 154 -16.07 11.42 -16.84
N ASN A 155 -14.87 11.44 -17.43
CA ASN A 155 -13.67 10.84 -16.85
C ASN A 155 -12.82 11.87 -16.10
N ILE A 156 -11.90 11.39 -15.26
CA ILE A 156 -11.00 12.21 -14.46
C ILE A 156 -9.78 12.61 -15.31
N SER A 157 -9.56 13.91 -15.52
CA SER A 157 -8.31 14.42 -16.07
C SER A 157 -7.23 14.52 -14.98
N LYS A 158 -5.96 14.75 -15.40
CA LYS A 158 -4.87 15.02 -14.45
C LYS A 158 -5.13 16.27 -13.61
N GLU A 159 -5.76 17.27 -14.19
CA GLU A 159 -6.15 18.51 -13.52
C GLU A 159 -7.26 18.25 -12.49
N ASP A 160 -8.28 17.47 -12.84
CA ASP A 160 -9.36 17.09 -11.91
C ASP A 160 -8.82 16.33 -10.69
N PHE A 161 -7.94 15.32 -10.90
CA PHE A 161 -7.36 14.57 -9.78
C PHE A 161 -6.48 15.47 -8.91
N ARG A 162 -5.69 16.38 -9.50
CA ARG A 162 -4.90 17.35 -8.71
C ARG A 162 -5.76 18.30 -7.90
N GLU A 163 -6.90 18.75 -8.43
CA GLU A 163 -7.80 19.67 -7.73
C GLU A 163 -8.55 18.95 -6.60
N ILE A 164 -9.19 17.81 -6.90
CA ILE A 164 -10.02 17.07 -5.94
C ILE A 164 -9.16 16.44 -4.84
N CYS A 165 -8.01 15.85 -5.18
CA CYS A 165 -7.14 15.18 -4.20
C CYS A 165 -6.09 16.10 -3.57
N TRP A 166 -6.14 17.43 -3.81
CA TRP A 166 -5.12 18.36 -3.33
C TRP A 166 -4.89 18.29 -1.81
N ASN A 167 -5.97 18.21 -1.05
CA ASN A 167 -5.93 18.19 0.42
C ASN A 167 -5.55 16.81 1.00
N PHE A 168 -5.51 15.75 0.20
CA PHE A 168 -5.19 14.39 0.65
C PHE A 168 -3.69 14.10 0.52
N GLY A 169 -2.87 14.97 1.15
CA GLY A 169 -1.40 14.89 1.17
C GLY A 169 -0.70 16.08 0.51
N PRO A 170 -0.89 16.36 -0.80
CA PRO A 170 -0.13 17.37 -1.55
C PRO A 170 -0.16 18.80 -0.99
N ALA A 171 -1.27 19.22 -0.38
CA ALA A 171 -1.42 20.56 0.21
C ALA A 171 -0.41 20.87 1.33
N ASP A 172 -0.09 19.85 2.13
CA ASP A 172 0.77 19.94 3.31
C ASP A 172 2.13 19.22 3.10
N ALA A 173 2.43 18.81 1.86
CA ALA A 173 3.65 18.11 1.51
C ALA A 173 4.90 18.99 1.62
N LEU A 174 6.02 18.39 2.05
CA LEU A 174 7.34 19.04 2.08
C LEU A 174 7.88 19.32 0.68
N SER A 175 7.52 18.48 -0.30
CA SER A 175 7.88 18.62 -1.71
C SER A 175 6.95 17.75 -2.56
N CYS A 176 6.61 18.21 -3.76
CA CYS A 176 5.95 17.41 -4.80
C CYS A 176 6.86 17.32 -6.02
N ALA A 177 6.76 16.24 -6.79
CA ALA A 177 7.33 16.16 -8.13
C ALA A 177 6.52 17.02 -9.11
N GLU A 178 7.18 17.63 -10.10
CA GLU A 178 6.49 18.52 -11.06
C GLU A 178 5.74 17.75 -12.17
N ASP A 179 6.15 16.52 -12.48
CA ASP A 179 5.71 15.77 -13.66
C ASP A 179 4.77 14.57 -13.34
N SER A 180 4.67 14.18 -12.07
CA SER A 180 3.85 13.05 -11.57
C SER A 180 2.92 13.49 -10.42
N PHE A 181 2.33 12.53 -9.72
CA PHE A 181 1.56 12.74 -8.48
C PHE A 181 2.37 12.42 -7.20
N SER A 182 3.70 12.31 -7.31
CA SER A 182 4.61 11.96 -6.20
C SER A 182 4.83 13.13 -5.23
N TYR A 183 4.86 12.87 -3.92
CA TYR A 183 5.15 13.86 -2.89
C TYR A 183 5.78 13.27 -1.62
N VAL A 184 6.35 14.14 -0.78
CA VAL A 184 6.89 13.83 0.54
C VAL A 184 5.97 14.40 1.60
N TYR A 185 5.47 13.56 2.50
CA TYR A 185 4.67 13.97 3.65
C TYR A 185 5.43 13.64 4.95
N ALA A 186 5.53 14.62 5.86
CA ALA A 186 6.10 14.39 7.19
C ALA A 186 5.01 13.85 8.12
N LEU A 187 5.09 12.56 8.47
CA LEU A 187 4.22 11.97 9.48
C LEU A 187 4.62 12.47 10.88
N THR A 188 5.94 12.54 11.12
CA THR A 188 6.56 13.23 12.24
C THR A 188 7.80 14.00 11.78
N ASP A 189 8.45 14.70 12.71
CA ASP A 189 9.77 15.31 12.49
C ASP A 189 10.88 14.27 12.16
N ASP A 190 10.64 12.96 12.39
CA ASP A 190 11.62 11.88 12.21
C ASP A 190 11.13 10.66 11.41
N VAL A 191 9.90 10.71 10.86
CA VAL A 191 9.33 9.69 9.96
C VAL A 191 8.61 10.37 8.80
N TRP A 192 8.99 10.06 7.56
CA TRP A 192 8.33 10.54 6.35
C TRP A 192 7.68 9.40 5.56
N LEU A 193 6.57 9.72 4.89
CA LEU A 193 6.04 8.97 3.76
C LEU A 193 6.50 9.63 2.47
N ILE A 194 7.04 8.85 1.53
CA ILE A 194 7.29 9.31 0.14
C ILE A 194 6.43 8.49 -0.81
N THR A 195 5.45 9.14 -1.43
CA THR A 195 4.65 8.55 -2.50
C THR A 195 5.42 8.64 -3.83
N ILE A 196 5.40 7.58 -4.62
CA ILE A 196 6.07 7.50 -5.92
C ILE A 196 5.05 7.01 -6.95
N ASP A 197 4.57 7.96 -7.75
CA ASP A 197 3.64 7.71 -8.84
C ASP A 197 4.36 7.12 -10.06
N ALA A 198 3.87 5.97 -10.51
CA ALA A 198 4.36 5.27 -11.70
C ALA A 198 3.30 5.17 -12.82
N ASN A 199 2.14 5.84 -12.71
CA ASN A 199 0.99 5.72 -13.61
C ASN A 199 1.19 6.43 -14.97
N THR A 200 2.31 6.12 -15.62
CA THR A 200 2.52 6.35 -17.05
C THR A 200 1.90 5.22 -17.88
N LYS A 201 1.96 5.32 -19.22
CA LYS A 201 1.26 4.40 -20.12
C LYS A 201 1.80 2.97 -20.05
N GLY A 202 0.89 1.98 -20.11
CA GLY A 202 1.25 0.56 -20.18
C GLY A 202 1.29 -0.06 -18.79
N ALA A 203 2.41 -0.67 -18.41
CA ALA A 203 2.62 -1.29 -17.10
C ALA A 203 3.06 -0.30 -15.99
N GLY A 204 2.99 1.00 -16.27
CA GLY A 204 3.60 2.04 -15.44
C GLY A 204 5.13 2.10 -15.52
N ARG A 205 5.70 3.28 -15.25
CA ARG A 205 7.13 3.61 -15.16
C ARG A 205 7.25 4.84 -14.28
N VAL A 206 8.18 4.86 -13.35
CA VAL A 206 8.62 6.11 -12.70
C VAL A 206 9.48 6.87 -13.71
N THR A 207 9.10 8.11 -14.02
CA THR A 207 9.83 8.96 -14.97
C THR A 207 11.23 9.27 -14.48
N ASP A 208 12.14 9.65 -15.38
CA ASP A 208 13.53 9.96 -15.02
C ASP A 208 13.58 11.21 -14.12
N GLU A 209 12.68 12.17 -14.35
CA GLU A 209 12.47 13.36 -13.54
C GLU A 209 11.94 13.03 -12.13
N THR A 210 10.89 12.20 -12.01
CA THR A 210 10.37 11.78 -10.69
C THR A 210 11.38 10.88 -9.96
N LEU A 211 12.12 10.01 -10.65
CA LEU A 211 13.16 9.18 -10.04
C LEU A 211 14.31 10.03 -9.48
N ALA A 212 14.76 11.04 -10.23
CA ALA A 212 15.77 11.99 -9.78
C ALA A 212 15.28 12.88 -8.62
N TRP A 213 14.00 13.26 -8.64
CA TRP A 213 13.35 13.94 -7.52
C TRP A 213 13.32 13.05 -6.28
N ALA A 214 12.82 11.81 -6.38
CA ALA A 214 12.67 10.88 -5.26
C ALA A 214 14.02 10.56 -4.61
N LYS A 215 15.05 10.26 -5.42
CA LYS A 215 16.42 10.05 -4.93
C LYS A 215 16.93 11.23 -4.11
N LYS A 216 16.70 12.47 -4.56
CA LYS A 216 17.10 13.67 -3.81
C LYS A 216 16.37 13.82 -2.47
N GLN A 217 15.09 13.46 -2.39
CA GLN A 217 14.34 13.52 -1.11
C GLN A 217 14.82 12.45 -0.13
N LEU A 218 15.12 11.25 -0.64
CA LEU A 218 15.66 10.14 0.14
C LEU A 218 17.09 10.41 0.63
N GLU A 219 17.94 10.97 -0.22
CA GLU A 219 19.28 11.44 0.18
C GLU A 219 19.18 12.48 1.30
N LYS A 220 18.22 13.42 1.23
CA LYS A 220 17.93 14.40 2.29
C LYS A 220 17.47 13.73 3.58
N ALA A 221 16.49 12.82 3.51
CA ALA A 221 15.96 12.12 4.69
C ALA A 221 17.07 11.36 5.42
N ARG A 222 17.93 10.64 4.68
CA ARG A 222 19.09 9.93 5.22
C ARG A 222 20.15 10.87 5.83
N GLU A 223 20.39 12.04 5.21
CA GLU A 223 21.27 13.07 5.80
C GLU A 223 20.71 13.69 7.09
N GLU A 224 19.38 13.78 7.21
CA GLU A 224 18.68 14.30 8.38
C GLU A 224 18.36 13.22 9.45
N GLY A 225 18.61 11.94 9.16
CA GLY A 225 18.41 10.82 10.09
C GLY A 225 16.95 10.38 10.25
N ILE A 226 16.15 10.61 9.21
CA ILE A 226 14.69 10.41 9.15
C ILE A 226 14.38 9.03 8.58
N GLU A 227 13.47 8.29 9.22
CA GLU A 227 12.98 7.01 8.69
C GLU A 227 12.03 7.28 7.51
N VAL A 228 12.11 6.48 6.45
CA VAL A 228 11.24 6.64 5.28
C VAL A 228 10.48 5.35 4.96
N ILE A 229 9.16 5.48 4.90
CA ILE A 229 8.27 4.52 4.24
C ILE A 229 8.00 5.05 2.83
N THR A 230 8.01 4.17 1.82
CA THR A 230 7.56 4.53 0.47
C THR A 230 6.22 3.90 0.13
N ALA A 231 5.49 4.53 -0.79
CA ALA A 231 4.22 4.03 -1.29
C ALA A 231 4.12 4.19 -2.81
N THR A 232 3.75 3.11 -3.50
CA THR A 232 3.54 3.05 -4.95
C THR A 232 2.19 2.40 -5.23
N HIS A 233 1.59 2.60 -6.41
CA HIS A 233 0.43 1.79 -6.79
C HIS A 233 0.87 0.40 -7.26
N GLN A 234 1.67 0.34 -8.33
CA GLN A 234 2.29 -0.90 -8.81
C GLN A 234 3.46 -1.32 -7.90
N SER A 235 3.72 -2.63 -7.79
CA SER A 235 4.80 -3.17 -6.96
C SER A 235 6.20 -2.80 -7.47
N VAL A 236 7.15 -2.73 -6.53
CA VAL A 236 8.59 -2.47 -6.75
C VAL A 236 9.39 -3.77 -6.78
N LEU A 237 8.97 -4.81 -6.05
CA LEU A 237 9.58 -6.13 -6.09
C LEU A 237 8.66 -7.14 -6.81
N PRO A 238 9.22 -8.18 -7.47
CA PRO A 238 8.41 -9.21 -8.13
C PRO A 238 7.64 -10.06 -7.10
N GLN A 239 6.37 -9.71 -6.87
CA GLN A 239 5.50 -10.39 -5.91
C GLN A 239 5.22 -11.87 -6.28
N ASN A 240 5.21 -12.22 -7.56
CA ASN A 240 5.12 -13.62 -7.98
C ASN A 240 5.96 -13.85 -9.25
N LYS A 241 6.77 -14.92 -9.28
CA LYS A 241 7.66 -15.31 -10.40
C LYS A 241 6.95 -15.46 -11.76
N ARG A 242 5.62 -15.57 -11.77
CA ARG A 242 4.73 -15.72 -12.93
C ARG A 242 3.84 -14.49 -13.19
N MET A 243 3.55 -13.67 -12.17
CA MET A 243 2.75 -12.44 -12.31
C MET A 243 3.62 -11.18 -12.32
N VAL A 244 4.68 -11.19 -13.13
CA VAL A 244 5.64 -10.06 -13.22
C VAL A 244 5.20 -9.03 -14.28
N PHE A 245 4.77 -9.49 -15.45
CA PHE A 245 4.51 -8.60 -16.59
C PHE A 245 3.17 -7.86 -16.45
N GLY A 246 3.22 -6.53 -16.35
CA GLY A 246 2.04 -5.66 -16.22
C GLY A 246 1.65 -5.31 -14.78
N PHE A 247 2.29 -5.95 -13.79
CA PHE A 247 1.97 -5.81 -12.37
C PHE A 247 3.08 -5.15 -11.55
N ILE A 248 4.31 -5.20 -12.06
CA ILE A 248 5.47 -4.51 -11.49
C ILE A 248 5.75 -3.23 -12.31
N ILE A 249 6.29 -2.19 -11.66
CA ILE A 249 6.77 -0.98 -12.33
C ILE A 249 7.77 -1.37 -13.44
N SER A 250 7.62 -0.83 -14.66
CA SER A 250 8.47 -1.28 -15.79
C SER A 250 9.97 -1.01 -15.62
N ASN A 251 10.35 -0.06 -14.75
CA ASN A 251 11.73 0.20 -14.32
C ASN A 251 11.98 -0.11 -12.84
N HIS A 252 11.30 -1.14 -12.31
CA HIS A 252 11.41 -1.53 -10.92
C HIS A 252 12.85 -1.82 -10.45
N GLU A 253 13.77 -2.26 -11.33
CA GLU A 253 15.17 -2.46 -10.96
C GLU A 253 15.84 -1.12 -10.59
N GLU A 254 15.62 -0.07 -11.37
CA GLU A 254 16.10 1.31 -11.11
C GLU A 254 15.48 1.87 -9.81
N VAL A 255 14.18 1.65 -9.60
CA VAL A 255 13.46 2.09 -8.39
C VAL A 255 13.96 1.33 -7.15
N ALA A 256 14.04 0.01 -7.21
CA ALA A 256 14.48 -0.82 -6.09
C ALA A 256 15.96 -0.61 -5.74
N GLU A 257 16.84 -0.35 -6.71
CA GLU A 257 18.22 0.08 -6.45
C GLU A 257 18.24 1.43 -5.73
N MET A 258 17.48 2.42 -6.22
CA MET A 258 17.37 3.75 -5.63
C MET A 258 16.83 3.73 -4.19
N LEU A 259 15.85 2.87 -3.87
CA LEU A 259 15.34 2.65 -2.52
C LEU A 259 16.40 2.03 -1.60
N ARG A 260 17.06 0.94 -2.05
CA ARG A 260 18.12 0.26 -1.28
C ARG A 260 19.34 1.16 -1.03
N GLU A 261 19.74 1.97 -2.01
CA GLU A 261 20.85 2.93 -1.88
C GLU A 261 20.60 3.98 -0.79
N ASN A 262 19.35 4.20 -0.38
CA ASN A 262 18.96 5.16 0.65
C ASN A 262 18.30 4.49 1.86
N ASP A 263 18.62 3.21 2.11
CA ASP A 263 18.27 2.46 3.31
C ASP A 263 16.75 2.31 3.57
N VAL A 264 15.91 2.45 2.53
CA VAL A 264 14.45 2.24 2.62
C VAL A 264 14.14 0.77 2.83
N ARG A 265 13.42 0.46 3.91
CA ARG A 265 13.07 -0.91 4.32
C ARG A 265 11.66 -1.34 3.94
N LEU A 266 10.74 -0.39 3.76
CA LEU A 266 9.32 -0.68 3.52
C LEU A 266 8.76 0.14 2.36
N ASN A 267 8.25 -0.57 1.35
CA ASN A 267 7.34 -0.04 0.34
C ASN A 267 5.95 -0.65 0.52
N LEU A 268 4.91 0.18 0.41
CA LEU A 268 3.51 -0.24 0.39
C LEU A 268 2.99 -0.14 -1.05
N SER A 269 2.44 -1.24 -1.58
CA SER A 269 1.88 -1.32 -2.94
C SER A 269 0.52 -2.01 -3.00
N GLY A 270 -0.10 -2.00 -4.17
CA GLY A 270 -1.37 -2.66 -4.49
C GLY A 270 -1.35 -3.19 -5.93
N HIS A 271 -2.37 -2.86 -6.74
CA HIS A 271 -2.53 -3.14 -8.19
C HIS A 271 -2.68 -4.62 -8.56
N ILE A 272 -1.97 -5.52 -7.87
CA ILE A 272 -2.06 -6.96 -8.12
C ILE A 272 -3.29 -7.61 -7.48
N HIS A 273 -4.03 -6.87 -6.64
CA HIS A 273 -5.18 -7.24 -5.80
C HIS A 273 -4.94 -8.36 -4.76
N MET A 274 -3.97 -9.23 -5.00
CA MET A 274 -3.50 -10.28 -4.12
C MET A 274 -2.68 -9.72 -2.96
N GLN A 275 -2.92 -10.23 -1.75
CA GLN A 275 -2.06 -9.97 -0.61
C GLN A 275 -0.74 -10.73 -0.78
N HIS A 276 0.39 -10.01 -0.82
CA HIS A 276 1.70 -10.63 -0.93
C HIS A 276 2.82 -9.77 -0.33
N ILE A 277 3.90 -10.41 0.11
CA ILE A 277 5.10 -9.75 0.64
C ILE A 277 6.33 -10.29 -0.08
N ALA A 278 7.02 -9.40 -0.81
CA ALA A 278 8.32 -9.69 -1.40
C ALA A 278 9.40 -8.93 -0.62
N SER A 279 10.54 -9.56 -0.36
CA SER A 279 11.60 -8.96 0.46
C SER A 279 12.98 -9.47 0.08
N ASP A 280 14.00 -8.62 0.25
CA ASP A 280 15.41 -8.99 0.06
C ASP A 280 15.89 -10.01 1.12
N GLU A 281 15.48 -9.79 2.38
CA GLU A 281 15.70 -10.69 3.51
C GLU A 281 14.35 -11.24 3.97
N LYS A 282 14.31 -12.53 4.37
CA LYS A 282 13.05 -13.16 4.81
C LYS A 282 12.53 -12.50 6.09
N GLN A 283 11.32 -11.96 6.04
CA GLN A 283 10.64 -11.38 7.19
C GLN A 283 10.00 -12.45 8.08
N ASP A 284 10.00 -12.21 9.39
CA ASP A 284 9.43 -13.13 10.38
C ASP A 284 7.94 -12.83 10.60
N LYS A 285 7.08 -13.85 10.43
CA LYS A 285 5.69 -13.80 10.92
C LYS A 285 5.70 -13.73 12.45
N THR A 286 5.04 -12.72 13.02
CA THR A 286 4.84 -12.60 14.47
C THR A 286 3.61 -13.38 14.93
N ASP A 287 2.63 -13.53 14.04
CA ASP A 287 1.44 -14.38 14.18
C ASP A 287 0.92 -14.80 12.79
N GLU A 288 -0.32 -15.28 12.69
CA GLU A 288 -0.96 -15.71 11.44
C GLU A 288 -1.13 -14.57 10.41
N ASN A 289 -1.42 -13.35 10.86
CA ASN A 289 -1.77 -12.20 10.02
C ASN A 289 -0.71 -11.07 10.05
N SER A 290 0.31 -11.18 10.89
CA SER A 290 1.27 -10.09 11.15
C SER A 290 2.73 -10.45 10.85
N TYR A 291 3.46 -9.49 10.31
CA TYR A 291 4.86 -9.60 9.89
C TYR A 291 5.72 -8.51 10.53
N SER A 292 6.85 -8.89 11.11
CA SER A 292 7.86 -7.98 11.66
C SER A 292 8.88 -7.63 10.57
N ILE A 293 8.91 -6.37 10.11
CA ILE A 293 9.88 -5.88 9.13
C ILE A 293 11.05 -5.21 9.86
N LYS A 294 12.21 -5.88 9.85
CA LYS A 294 13.41 -5.49 10.61
C LYS A 294 14.68 -5.76 9.79
N GLY A 295 15.80 -5.19 10.23
CA GLY A 295 17.10 -5.39 9.59
C GLY A 295 17.30 -4.49 8.37
N ALA A 296 18.09 -4.96 7.39
CA ALA A 296 18.43 -4.22 6.19
C ALA A 296 17.81 -4.88 4.95
N GLY A 297 17.65 -4.08 3.88
CA GLY A 297 17.03 -4.54 2.63
C GLY A 297 15.58 -4.12 2.50
N LEU A 298 15.09 -4.13 1.26
CA LEU A 298 13.76 -3.65 0.90
C LEU A 298 12.73 -4.78 1.08
N THR A 299 11.62 -4.46 1.74
CA THR A 299 10.37 -5.23 1.73
C THR A 299 9.31 -4.42 1.00
N ASP A 300 8.64 -5.04 0.03
CA ASP A 300 7.51 -4.46 -0.72
C ASP A 300 6.26 -5.30 -0.41
N ILE A 301 5.29 -4.66 0.24
CA ILE A 301 4.04 -5.27 0.69
C ILE A 301 2.94 -4.87 -0.29
N ALA A 302 2.55 -5.80 -1.15
CA ALA A 302 1.33 -5.68 -1.92
C ALA A 302 0.15 -5.97 -0.98
N THR A 303 -0.55 -4.91 -0.56
CA THR A 303 -1.77 -5.02 0.25
C THR A 303 -2.86 -5.62 -0.61
N GLY A 304 -3.60 -6.60 -0.08
CA GLY A 304 -4.74 -7.15 -0.81
C GLY A 304 -5.81 -6.07 -1.07
N SER A 305 -6.48 -6.15 -2.22
CA SER A 305 -7.48 -5.15 -2.64
C SER A 305 -8.70 -5.12 -1.70
N MET A 306 -9.19 -3.92 -1.40
CA MET A 306 -10.44 -3.75 -0.64
C MET A 306 -11.69 -4.23 -1.40
N ALA A 307 -11.63 -4.43 -2.72
CA ALA A 307 -12.79 -4.76 -3.54
C ALA A 307 -13.05 -6.28 -3.75
N VAL A 308 -12.16 -7.18 -3.30
CA VAL A 308 -12.18 -8.60 -3.70
C VAL A 308 -11.72 -9.58 -2.59
N ALA A 309 -12.10 -10.86 -2.76
CA ALA A 309 -11.71 -12.03 -1.96
C ALA A 309 -12.09 -11.98 -0.47
N VAL A 310 -11.43 -11.12 0.31
CA VAL A 310 -11.68 -10.93 1.75
C VAL A 310 -11.73 -9.46 2.18
N LEU A 311 -11.63 -8.51 1.24
CA LEU A 311 -11.70 -7.06 1.49
C LEU A 311 -10.56 -6.58 2.41
N ARG A 312 -9.31 -6.89 2.04
CA ARG A 312 -8.11 -6.63 2.86
C ARG A 312 -7.83 -5.13 3.00
N TYR A 313 -7.29 -4.76 4.15
CA TYR A 313 -6.50 -3.56 4.36
C TYR A 313 -5.33 -3.90 5.29
N GLY A 314 -4.31 -3.04 5.33
CA GLY A 314 -3.12 -3.21 6.16
C GLY A 314 -3.05 -2.20 7.31
N ILE A 315 -2.41 -2.61 8.40
CA ILE A 315 -2.06 -1.75 9.53
C ILE A 315 -0.54 -1.83 9.70
N VAL A 316 0.15 -0.69 9.67
CA VAL A 316 1.60 -0.57 9.91
C VAL A 316 1.80 0.11 11.25
N GLU A 317 2.25 -0.66 12.25
CA GLU A 317 2.73 -0.13 13.53
C GLU A 317 4.24 0.16 13.41
N ILE A 318 4.68 1.32 13.88
CA ILE A 318 6.07 1.78 13.90
C ILE A 318 6.47 1.96 15.36
N ASP A 319 7.48 1.23 15.85
CA ASP A 319 7.91 1.33 17.25
C ASP A 319 8.88 2.51 17.51
N GLU A 320 9.29 2.67 18.77
CA GLU A 320 10.25 3.69 19.23
C GLU A 320 11.64 3.54 18.58
N ASN A 321 11.99 2.33 18.15
CA ASN A 321 13.22 1.99 17.42
C ASN A 321 13.08 2.21 15.90
N ARG A 322 11.87 2.53 15.43
CA ARG A 322 11.43 2.58 14.03
C ARG A 322 11.35 1.21 13.34
N ASP A 323 11.30 0.11 14.08
CA ASP A 323 10.95 -1.18 13.48
C ASP A 323 9.45 -1.23 13.16
N PHE A 324 9.09 -1.96 12.09
CA PHE A 324 7.71 -2.04 11.61
C PHE A 324 7.05 -3.38 11.95
N ILE A 325 5.76 -3.35 12.24
CA ILE A 325 4.88 -4.52 12.18
C ILE A 325 3.79 -4.22 11.14
N TYR A 326 3.66 -5.07 10.12
CA TYR A 326 2.54 -5.02 9.18
C TYR A 326 1.54 -6.12 9.54
N THR A 327 0.31 -5.73 9.85
CA THR A 327 -0.80 -6.60 10.21
C THR A 327 -1.89 -6.54 9.15
N MET A 328 -2.29 -7.70 8.62
CA MET A 328 -3.36 -7.83 7.63
C MET A 328 -4.73 -7.87 8.31
N SER A 329 -5.60 -6.91 7.99
CA SER A 329 -6.99 -6.86 8.47
C SER A 329 -7.98 -7.03 7.31
N SER A 330 -9.28 -6.90 7.57
CA SER A 330 -10.34 -6.99 6.56
C SER A 330 -11.61 -6.28 7.02
N VAL A 331 -12.28 -5.58 6.10
CA VAL A 331 -13.63 -5.06 6.33
C VAL A 331 -14.56 -6.25 6.58
N ASN A 332 -15.26 -6.28 7.72
CA ASN A 332 -16.01 -7.47 8.14
C ASN A 332 -17.32 -7.68 7.37
N THR A 333 -17.94 -6.60 6.93
CA THR A 333 -19.14 -6.60 6.10
C THR A 333 -18.87 -7.22 4.74
N LEU A 334 -19.79 -8.05 4.23
CA LEU A 334 -19.73 -8.70 2.91
C LEU A 334 -18.55 -9.67 2.64
N ARG A 335 -17.81 -10.14 3.65
CA ARG A 335 -16.70 -11.10 3.45
C ARG A 335 -17.16 -12.47 2.91
N GLU A 336 -18.34 -12.95 3.28
CA GLU A 336 -18.87 -14.21 2.73
C GLU A 336 -19.25 -14.05 1.25
N GLU A 337 -19.85 -12.91 0.88
CA GLU A 337 -20.14 -12.52 -0.50
C GLU A 337 -18.86 -12.36 -1.33
N ALA A 338 -17.80 -11.78 -0.74
CA ALA A 338 -16.48 -11.64 -1.37
C ALA A 338 -15.85 -13.00 -1.69
N ARG A 339 -15.89 -13.92 -0.71
CA ARG A 339 -15.45 -15.31 -0.88
C ARG A 339 -16.25 -16.02 -1.97
N MET A 340 -17.58 -15.93 -1.94
CA MET A 340 -18.46 -16.57 -2.94
C MET A 340 -18.22 -16.03 -4.35
N ARG A 341 -18.04 -14.71 -4.51
CA ARG A 341 -17.71 -14.06 -5.78
C ARG A 341 -16.36 -14.54 -6.32
N PHE A 342 -15.33 -14.59 -5.46
CA PHE A 342 -14.00 -15.07 -5.81
C PHE A 342 -13.98 -16.56 -6.21
N ASP A 343 -14.62 -17.42 -5.41
CA ASP A 343 -14.69 -18.86 -5.67
C ASP A 343 -15.46 -19.16 -6.96
N SER A 344 -16.59 -18.48 -7.17
CA SER A 344 -17.38 -18.60 -8.40
C SER A 344 -16.58 -18.16 -9.64
N ARG A 345 -15.82 -17.06 -9.54
CA ARG A 345 -15.03 -16.56 -10.66
C ARG A 345 -13.83 -17.45 -10.98
N THR A 346 -13.11 -17.88 -9.95
CA THR A 346 -11.99 -18.83 -10.05
C THR A 346 -12.46 -20.14 -10.68
N ARG A 347 -13.61 -20.68 -10.24
CA ARG A 347 -14.23 -21.88 -10.83
C ARG A 347 -14.53 -21.71 -12.32
N ALA A 348 -15.15 -20.60 -12.72
CA ALA A 348 -15.44 -20.31 -14.13
C ALA A 348 -14.17 -20.20 -14.99
N GLN A 349 -13.08 -19.65 -14.45
CA GLN A 349 -11.78 -19.57 -15.14
C GLN A 349 -11.11 -20.95 -15.27
N ILE A 350 -11.21 -21.81 -14.25
CA ILE A 350 -10.72 -23.20 -14.30
C ILE A 350 -11.55 -24.03 -15.29
N ASP A 351 -12.88 -23.97 -15.24
CA ASP A 351 -13.76 -24.70 -16.14
C ASP A 351 -13.47 -24.34 -17.62
N ALA A 352 -13.25 -23.06 -17.91
CA ALA A 352 -12.83 -22.60 -19.23
C ALA A 352 -11.43 -23.12 -19.63
N ALA A 353 -10.47 -23.16 -18.70
CA ALA A 353 -9.12 -23.65 -18.97
C ALA A 353 -9.05 -25.17 -19.17
N LEU A 354 -9.93 -25.93 -18.51
CA LEU A 354 -10.01 -27.40 -18.63
C LEU A 354 -10.96 -27.86 -19.74
N PHE A 355 -11.71 -26.97 -20.39
CA PHE A 355 -12.81 -27.31 -21.31
C PHE A 355 -12.42 -28.28 -22.44
N GLU A 356 -11.31 -28.00 -23.14
CA GLU A 356 -10.80 -28.83 -24.26
C GLU A 356 -9.94 -30.02 -23.81
N ILE A 357 -9.75 -30.23 -22.49
CA ILE A 357 -8.88 -31.29 -21.95
C ILE A 357 -9.72 -32.53 -21.62
N GLU A 358 -9.29 -33.69 -22.11
CA GLU A 358 -9.90 -34.99 -21.81
C GLU A 358 -9.55 -35.44 -20.37
N ILE A 359 -10.44 -35.12 -19.43
CA ILE A 359 -10.33 -35.42 -18.00
C ILE A 359 -11.61 -36.12 -17.54
N PRO A 360 -11.55 -37.25 -16.82
CA PRO A 360 -12.70 -37.87 -16.19
C PRO A 360 -13.45 -36.89 -15.26
N ASP A 361 -14.78 -36.96 -15.23
CA ASP A 361 -15.62 -35.96 -14.54
C ASP A 361 -15.33 -35.83 -13.03
N ASP A 362 -15.01 -36.95 -12.37
CA ASP A 362 -14.61 -37.01 -10.95
C ASP A 362 -13.26 -36.33 -10.70
N ILE A 363 -12.29 -36.59 -11.58
CA ILE A 363 -10.97 -35.95 -11.54
C ILE A 363 -11.08 -34.46 -11.88
N ARG A 364 -11.94 -34.07 -12.82
CA ARG A 364 -12.20 -32.66 -13.16
C ARG A 364 -12.78 -31.91 -11.96
N ALA A 365 -13.80 -32.46 -11.30
CA ALA A 365 -14.35 -31.88 -10.07
C ALA A 365 -13.27 -31.73 -8.98
N GLN A 366 -12.49 -32.78 -8.72
CA GLN A 366 -11.37 -32.76 -7.77
C GLN A 366 -10.33 -31.67 -8.11
N MET A 367 -9.93 -31.55 -9.37
CA MET A 367 -9.01 -30.52 -9.85
C MET A 367 -9.56 -29.12 -9.59
N THR A 368 -10.83 -28.88 -9.93
CA THR A 368 -11.48 -27.58 -9.80
C THR A 368 -11.66 -27.18 -8.33
N ASP A 369 -12.15 -28.07 -7.47
CA ASP A 369 -12.35 -27.77 -6.05
C ASP A 369 -11.01 -27.50 -5.33
N PHE A 370 -9.98 -28.29 -5.63
CA PHE A 370 -8.63 -28.03 -5.11
C PHE A 370 -8.06 -26.69 -5.57
N ALA A 371 -8.17 -26.38 -6.87
CA ALA A 371 -7.61 -25.15 -7.42
C ALA A 371 -8.35 -23.89 -6.94
N VAL A 372 -9.66 -23.98 -6.65
CA VAL A 372 -10.41 -22.87 -6.03
C VAL A 372 -9.89 -22.58 -4.62
N ASP A 373 -9.79 -23.59 -3.74
CA ASP A 373 -9.32 -23.36 -2.36
C ASP A 373 -7.82 -22.99 -2.31
N LEU A 374 -6.99 -23.62 -3.15
CA LEU A 374 -5.57 -23.25 -3.29
C LEU A 374 -5.40 -21.81 -3.78
N ASN A 375 -6.14 -21.38 -4.82
CA ASN A 375 -6.04 -20.02 -5.34
C ASN A 375 -6.49 -19.00 -4.30
N PHE A 376 -7.58 -19.26 -3.57
CA PHE A 376 -8.01 -18.37 -2.50
C PHE A 376 -6.92 -18.21 -1.43
N ARG A 377 -6.39 -19.33 -0.90
CA ARG A 377 -5.34 -19.31 0.12
C ARG A 377 -4.09 -18.58 -0.33
N TYR A 378 -3.69 -18.81 -1.58
CA TYR A 378 -2.54 -18.11 -2.17
C TYR A 378 -2.81 -16.61 -2.33
N PHE A 379 -4.04 -16.24 -2.71
CA PHE A 379 -4.45 -14.85 -2.95
C PHE A 379 -4.58 -14.02 -1.66
N THR A 380 -4.86 -14.65 -0.51
CA THR A 380 -5.10 -13.97 0.77
C THR A 380 -3.98 -14.10 1.81
N ASP A 381 -2.85 -14.70 1.43
CA ASP A 381 -1.69 -15.07 2.28
C ASP A 381 -2.01 -16.13 3.37
N GLU A 382 -2.96 -17.02 3.09
CA GLU A 382 -3.43 -18.13 3.95
C GLU A 382 -2.91 -19.51 3.48
N LEU A 383 -1.90 -19.55 2.59
CA LEU A 383 -1.32 -20.81 2.09
C LEU A 383 -0.22 -21.34 3.01
N GLU A 384 -0.54 -22.37 3.77
CA GLU A 384 0.42 -23.03 4.66
C GLU A 384 1.15 -24.22 4.00
N ASN A 385 2.39 -24.48 4.45
CA ASN A 385 3.16 -25.66 4.05
C ASN A 385 2.43 -26.98 4.30
N ASP A 386 1.69 -27.09 5.41
CA ASP A 386 0.90 -28.30 5.73
C ASP A 386 -0.24 -28.50 4.72
N PHE A 387 -0.84 -27.44 4.17
CA PHE A 387 -1.81 -27.56 3.08
C PHE A 387 -1.14 -28.10 1.82
N ILE A 388 0.05 -27.59 1.46
CA ILE A 388 0.81 -28.06 0.29
C ILE A 388 1.20 -29.53 0.45
N GLU A 389 1.71 -29.91 1.62
CA GLU A 389 2.16 -31.28 1.92
C GLU A 389 1.01 -32.29 1.91
N ASN A 390 -0.16 -31.93 2.44
CA ASN A 390 -1.36 -32.76 2.45
C ASN A 390 -2.03 -32.89 1.06
N ASN A 391 -1.71 -32.01 0.10
CA ASN A 391 -2.34 -31.96 -1.23
C ASN A 391 -1.41 -32.38 -2.39
N LYS A 392 -0.28 -33.04 -2.13
CA LYS A 392 0.68 -33.48 -3.18
C LYS A 392 0.05 -34.23 -4.34
N ASP A 393 -0.92 -35.10 -4.06
CA ASP A 393 -1.63 -35.85 -5.09
C ASP A 393 -2.46 -34.93 -6.00
N ASN A 394 -3.07 -33.88 -5.46
CA ASN A 394 -3.82 -32.89 -6.24
C ASN A 394 -2.90 -32.06 -7.14
N PHE A 395 -1.71 -31.66 -6.65
CA PHE A 395 -0.68 -31.04 -7.49
C PHE A 395 -0.22 -31.97 -8.63
N ALA A 396 -0.01 -33.26 -8.35
CA ALA A 396 0.40 -34.24 -9.35
C ALA A 396 -0.69 -34.51 -10.40
N ILE A 397 -1.97 -34.45 -10.01
CA ILE A 397 -3.11 -34.51 -10.94
C ILE A 397 -3.10 -33.27 -11.86
N TRP A 398 -2.91 -32.07 -11.31
CA TRP A 398 -2.82 -30.84 -12.10
C TRP A 398 -1.64 -30.84 -13.08
N GLU A 399 -0.45 -31.27 -12.64
CA GLU A 399 0.73 -31.45 -13.51
C GLU A 399 0.44 -32.43 -14.66
N LYS A 400 -0.17 -33.59 -14.34
CA LYS A 400 -0.49 -34.65 -15.30
C LYS A 400 -1.49 -34.22 -16.38
N TYR A 401 -2.57 -33.52 -16.02
CA TYR A 401 -3.67 -33.21 -16.94
C TYR A 401 -3.58 -31.83 -17.58
N ALA A 402 -3.00 -30.85 -16.87
CA ALA A 402 -3.05 -29.45 -17.28
C ALA A 402 -1.72 -28.69 -17.04
N GLY A 403 -0.59 -29.39 -16.83
CA GLY A 403 0.72 -28.77 -16.54
C GLY A 403 1.20 -27.76 -17.59
N ASP A 404 0.88 -27.98 -18.86
CA ASP A 404 1.22 -27.07 -19.98
C ASP A 404 0.29 -25.85 -20.09
N THR A 405 -0.76 -25.75 -19.26
CA THR A 405 -1.69 -24.60 -19.24
C THR A 405 -1.17 -23.48 -18.32
N PHE A 406 -1.71 -22.27 -18.49
CA PHE A 406 -1.49 -21.17 -17.54
C PHE A 406 -1.78 -21.62 -16.10
N TRP A 407 -2.97 -22.17 -15.84
CA TRP A 407 -3.39 -22.61 -14.52
C TRP A 407 -2.49 -23.70 -13.93
N GLY A 408 -2.07 -24.69 -14.71
CA GLY A 408 -1.10 -25.70 -14.26
C GLY A 408 0.24 -25.08 -13.86
N SER A 409 0.76 -24.13 -14.65
CA SER A 409 2.00 -23.44 -14.34
C SER A 409 1.91 -22.48 -13.15
N TYR A 410 0.73 -21.87 -12.95
CA TYR A 410 0.43 -20.97 -11.83
C TYR A 410 0.29 -21.75 -10.52
N ILE A 411 -0.54 -22.82 -10.50
CA ILE A 411 -0.67 -23.77 -9.40
C ILE A 411 0.68 -24.38 -9.02
N ALA A 412 1.51 -24.76 -10.01
CA ALA A 412 2.86 -25.25 -9.74
C ALA A 412 3.75 -24.22 -9.03
N SER A 413 3.62 -22.92 -9.37
CA SER A 413 4.43 -21.86 -8.74
C SER A 413 4.11 -21.62 -7.27
N MET A 414 2.89 -21.92 -6.82
CA MET A 414 2.45 -21.80 -5.42
C MET A 414 3.15 -22.79 -4.48
N ARG A 415 3.89 -23.77 -5.02
CA ARG A 415 4.70 -24.73 -4.24
C ARG A 415 6.10 -24.19 -3.86
N GLU A 416 6.48 -23.01 -4.35
CA GLU A 416 7.84 -22.46 -4.24
C GLU A 416 7.92 -21.17 -3.38
N GLN A 417 6.96 -20.94 -2.48
CA GLN A 417 6.97 -19.86 -1.49
C GLN A 417 8.06 -20.07 -0.41
#